data_AF-A0A0L7KWJ9-F1
#
_entry.id   AF-A0A0L7KWJ9-F1
#
_cell.length_a   1.000
_cell.length_b   1.000
_cell.length_c   1.000
_cell.angle_alpha   90.00
_cell.angle_beta   90.00
_cell.angle_gamma   90.00
#
_symmetry.space_group_name_H-M   'P 1'
#
loop_
_entity.id
_entity.type
_entity.pdbx_description
1 polymer ?
#
loop_
_entity_poly.entity_id
_entity_poly.type
_entity_poly.pdbx_seq_one_letter_code
_entity_poly.pdbx_strand_id
1 'polypeptide(L)'
;MPPIHIDEVCPKSEIYPFIVNFQNGYPTEHFKSRECLVLIDEQSGSKTIATDVGHTLYTGEETGEALGRTLILARNRKTGKVRLIEVGNIEVKPEIKNDLESSELLDNSALELGRKFGSKKYKKYLEQSEKLKQNEQAVVAQMVNVSQNLTQDQLDVSYDSQAETDNFYIPPINREATAVTEVYDIDVILTPEQYEAISNDIDGIDLMEKLNPVIKGLPRKDLTQKQKVLALYASSLYNLYFVKSTEIMKKGFIACYESQTLHDHILQHFFTYVNGKRCRPIQYRDKTLIHTMVLMLLINNFKFNFDEFCKLTKAAVRTMTSKLAMTGAYVVNVNSVRMAQLKIPLNKPPTRRKSSKF
;
A
#
# COMPACT_ATOMS: atom_id res chain seq x y z
N MET A 1 -16.11 -67.34 -40.43
CA MET A 1 -15.59 -65.98 -40.64
C MET A 1 -14.14 -66.10 -41.10
N PRO A 2 -13.71 -65.42 -42.17
CA PRO A 2 -12.32 -65.49 -42.62
C PRO A 2 -11.39 -64.88 -41.54
N PRO A 3 -10.20 -65.50 -41.29
CA PRO A 3 -9.23 -65.00 -40.32
C PRO A 3 -8.76 -63.59 -40.70
N ILE A 4 -8.61 -62.72 -39.70
CA ILE A 4 -8.17 -61.34 -39.90
C ILE A 4 -6.67 -61.36 -40.17
N HIS A 5 -6.26 -60.84 -41.32
CA HIS A 5 -4.85 -60.67 -41.67
C HIS A 5 -4.54 -59.18 -41.78
N ILE A 6 -3.58 -58.72 -40.98
CA ILE A 6 -3.09 -57.34 -41.00
C ILE A 6 -2.14 -57.24 -42.20
N ASP A 7 -2.52 -56.43 -43.19
CA ASP A 7 -1.78 -56.29 -44.45
C ASP A 7 -0.78 -55.13 -44.35
N GLU A 8 -1.16 -54.02 -43.70
CA GLU A 8 -0.38 -52.80 -43.63
C GLU A 8 -0.71 -51.97 -42.37
N VAL A 9 0.33 -51.39 -41.76
CA VAL A 9 0.22 -50.45 -40.64
C VAL A 9 0.76 -49.10 -41.12
N CYS A 10 -0.12 -48.10 -41.20
CA CYS A 10 0.21 -46.74 -41.61
C CYS A 10 0.48 -45.88 -40.36
N PRO A 11 1.75 -45.56 -40.02
CA PRO A 11 2.08 -44.67 -38.91
C PRO A 11 1.74 -43.20 -39.23
N LYS A 12 1.67 -42.35 -38.20
CA LYS A 12 1.52 -40.89 -38.36
C LYS A 12 2.66 -40.32 -39.24
N SER A 13 2.30 -39.80 -40.41
CA SER A 13 3.17 -39.09 -41.36
C SER A 13 2.95 -37.56 -41.25
N GLU A 14 3.45 -36.75 -42.19
CA GLU A 14 3.19 -35.30 -42.24
C GLU A 14 1.68 -34.99 -42.35
N ILE A 15 0.95 -35.82 -43.10
CA ILE A 15 -0.51 -35.77 -43.26
C ILE A 15 -1.10 -37.08 -42.75
N TYR A 16 -1.96 -37.00 -41.73
CA TYR A 16 -2.69 -38.13 -41.16
C TYR A 16 -4.14 -37.72 -40.85
N PRO A 17 -5.09 -38.68 -40.78
CA PRO A 17 -6.47 -38.36 -40.50
C PRO A 17 -6.72 -38.01 -39.03
N PHE A 18 -7.70 -37.15 -38.78
CA PHE A 18 -8.16 -36.76 -37.44
C PHE A 18 -9.56 -37.30 -37.16
N ILE A 19 -9.76 -37.79 -35.94
CA ILE A 19 -11.08 -38.02 -35.37
C ILE A 19 -11.44 -36.77 -34.56
N VAL A 20 -12.53 -36.13 -34.97
CA VAL A 20 -13.03 -34.90 -34.35
C VAL A 20 -14.26 -35.23 -33.51
N ASN A 21 -14.18 -34.94 -32.21
CA ASN A 21 -15.30 -35.08 -31.28
C ASN A 21 -15.89 -33.71 -30.98
N PHE A 22 -17.17 -33.52 -31.29
CA PHE A 22 -17.88 -32.27 -30.99
C PHE A 22 -18.47 -32.33 -29.58
N GLN A 23 -18.20 -31.33 -28.75
CA GLN A 23 -18.68 -31.31 -27.37
C GLN A 23 -20.22 -31.34 -27.26
N ASN A 24 -20.93 -30.78 -28.25
CA ASN A 24 -22.37 -30.54 -28.19
C ASN A 24 -23.21 -31.18 -29.32
N GLY A 25 -22.81 -32.32 -29.91
CA GLY A 25 -23.66 -32.86 -30.98
C GLY A 25 -23.46 -34.32 -31.39
N TYR A 26 -24.58 -34.93 -31.76
CA TYR A 26 -24.66 -36.12 -32.60
C TYR A 26 -24.99 -35.71 -34.03
N PRO A 27 -24.49 -36.43 -35.06
CA PRO A 27 -24.81 -36.11 -36.45
C PRO A 27 -26.31 -36.26 -36.69
N THR A 28 -26.95 -35.19 -37.18
CA THR A 28 -28.34 -35.20 -37.68
C THR A 28 -28.33 -35.38 -39.21
N GLU A 29 -29.47 -35.74 -39.81
CA GLU A 29 -29.60 -35.94 -41.26
C GLU A 29 -29.27 -34.68 -42.10
N HIS A 30 -29.17 -33.52 -41.46
CA HIS A 30 -28.78 -32.25 -42.08
C HIS A 30 -27.27 -31.97 -42.04
N PHE A 31 -26.47 -32.86 -41.47
CA PHE A 31 -25.01 -32.71 -41.46
C PHE A 31 -24.44 -32.92 -42.87
N LYS A 32 -24.11 -31.81 -43.53
CA LYS A 32 -23.44 -31.82 -44.84
C LYS A 32 -21.93 -31.77 -44.64
N SER A 33 -21.20 -32.56 -45.41
CA SER A 33 -19.74 -32.46 -45.50
C SER A 33 -19.36 -31.04 -45.91
N ARG A 34 -18.68 -30.32 -45.01
CA ARG A 34 -18.09 -29.00 -45.26
C ARG A 34 -16.57 -29.12 -45.16
N GLU A 35 -15.89 -28.17 -45.78
CA GLU A 35 -14.44 -28.06 -45.68
C GLU A 35 -14.06 -27.63 -44.26
N CYS A 36 -13.09 -28.33 -43.67
CA CYS A 36 -12.54 -28.01 -42.36
C CYS A 36 -11.18 -27.35 -42.54
N LEU A 37 -10.91 -26.31 -41.77
CA LEU A 37 -9.61 -25.63 -41.77
C LEU A 37 -8.74 -26.28 -40.71
N VAL A 38 -7.58 -26.79 -41.13
CA VAL A 38 -6.53 -27.28 -40.24
C VAL A 38 -5.43 -26.23 -40.23
N LEU A 39 -5.22 -25.60 -39.08
CA LEU A 39 -4.17 -24.62 -38.83
C LEU A 39 -3.06 -25.31 -38.05
N ILE A 40 -1.81 -25.03 -38.43
CA ILE A 40 -0.63 -25.56 -37.76
C ILE A 40 0.08 -24.37 -37.13
N ASP A 41 0.26 -24.40 -35.82
CA ASP A 41 1.06 -23.40 -35.12
C ASP A 41 2.55 -23.72 -35.29
N GLU A 42 3.30 -22.79 -35.89
CA GLU A 42 4.73 -22.93 -36.17
C GLU A 42 5.58 -22.97 -34.89
N GLN A 43 5.09 -22.46 -33.75
CA GLN A 43 5.85 -22.39 -32.50
C GLN A 43 5.65 -23.62 -31.60
N SER A 44 4.44 -24.17 -31.56
CA SER A 44 4.11 -25.32 -30.72
C SER A 44 4.06 -26.65 -31.48
N GLY A 45 3.97 -26.60 -32.82
CA GLY A 45 3.72 -27.79 -33.65
C GLY A 45 2.31 -28.37 -33.46
N SER A 46 1.45 -27.71 -32.68
CA SER A 46 0.08 -28.15 -32.41
C SER A 46 -0.82 -27.84 -33.60
N LYS A 47 -1.65 -28.82 -33.96
CA LYS A 47 -2.64 -28.67 -35.03
C LYS A 47 -3.99 -28.27 -34.43
N THR A 48 -4.52 -27.15 -34.88
CA THR A 48 -5.82 -26.62 -34.47
C THR A 48 -6.82 -26.78 -35.59
N ILE A 49 -7.98 -27.34 -35.30
CA ILE A 49 -9.08 -27.46 -36.27
C ILE A 49 -10.11 -26.37 -35.98
N ALA A 50 -10.45 -25.63 -37.03
CA ALA A 50 -11.58 -24.72 -37.06
C ALA A 50 -12.59 -25.19 -38.10
N THR A 51 -13.85 -25.36 -37.69
CA THR A 51 -14.93 -25.75 -38.59
C THR A 51 -16.20 -24.98 -38.27
N ASP A 52 -16.98 -24.65 -39.31
CA ASP A 52 -18.28 -23.99 -39.16
C ASP A 52 -19.40 -24.99 -39.48
N VAL A 53 -20.16 -25.34 -38.44
CA VAL A 53 -21.35 -26.18 -38.57
C VAL A 53 -22.58 -25.32 -38.32
N GLY A 54 -23.24 -24.91 -39.40
CA GLY A 54 -24.44 -24.07 -39.35
C GLY A 54 -24.11 -22.57 -39.19
N HIS A 55 -24.38 -22.03 -38.00
CA HIS A 55 -24.07 -20.65 -37.58
C HIS A 55 -23.12 -20.61 -36.37
N THR A 56 -22.49 -21.74 -36.05
CA THR A 56 -21.64 -21.88 -34.86
C THR A 56 -20.26 -22.29 -35.31
N LEU A 57 -19.29 -21.45 -34.98
CA LEU A 57 -17.88 -21.76 -35.17
C LEU A 57 -17.44 -22.75 -34.08
N TYR A 58 -16.71 -23.77 -34.48
CA TYR A 58 -16.18 -24.79 -33.60
C TYR A 58 -14.66 -24.79 -33.71
N THR A 59 -13.97 -24.62 -32.59
CA THR A 59 -12.49 -24.57 -32.51
C THR A 59 -11.96 -25.56 -31.47
N GLY A 60 -10.84 -26.20 -31.77
CA GLY A 60 -10.23 -27.22 -30.90
C GLY A 60 -8.79 -27.53 -31.30
N GLU A 61 -7.97 -27.84 -30.30
CA GLU A 61 -6.53 -28.14 -30.45
C GLU A 61 -6.26 -29.63 -30.29
N GLU A 62 -5.22 -30.13 -30.95
CA GLU A 62 -4.78 -31.52 -30.79
C GLU A 62 -4.31 -31.80 -29.37
N THR A 63 -5.03 -32.69 -28.68
CA THR A 63 -4.62 -33.18 -27.37
C THR A 63 -3.50 -34.20 -27.54
N GLY A 64 -2.34 -33.94 -26.93
CA GLY A 64 -1.21 -34.86 -26.94
C GLY A 64 -1.56 -36.23 -26.35
N GLU A 65 -1.36 -37.29 -27.12
CA GLU A 65 -1.62 -38.68 -26.74
C GLU A 65 -0.55 -39.22 -25.77
N ALA A 66 -0.61 -38.85 -24.49
CA ALA A 66 0.38 -39.28 -23.49
C ALA A 66 0.20 -40.73 -23.01
N LEU A 67 -0.99 -41.33 -23.17
CA LEU A 67 -1.37 -42.59 -22.50
C LEU A 67 -1.89 -43.71 -23.44
N GLY A 68 -2.03 -43.45 -24.75
CA GLY A 68 -2.49 -44.44 -25.72
C GLY A 68 -2.63 -43.86 -27.13
N ARG A 69 -2.41 -44.68 -28.16
CA ARG A 69 -2.53 -44.30 -29.58
C ARG A 69 -3.88 -44.73 -30.13
N THR A 70 -4.55 -43.83 -30.84
CA THR A 70 -5.82 -44.14 -31.51
C THR A 70 -5.55 -44.69 -32.92
N LEU A 71 -6.11 -45.86 -33.25
CA LEU A 71 -5.96 -46.53 -34.55
C LEU A 71 -7.33 -46.77 -35.19
N ILE A 72 -7.51 -46.38 -36.46
CA ILE A 72 -8.65 -46.77 -37.29
C ILE A 72 -8.35 -48.10 -37.97
N LEU A 73 -9.28 -49.04 -37.85
CA LEU A 73 -9.20 -50.34 -38.51
C LEU A 73 -10.12 -50.36 -39.74
N ALA A 74 -9.52 -50.34 -40.93
CA ALA A 74 -10.24 -50.46 -42.20
C ALA A 74 -10.19 -51.91 -42.71
N ARG A 75 -11.33 -52.60 -42.70
CA ARG A 75 -11.45 -53.99 -43.17
C ARG A 75 -12.13 -54.06 -44.53
N ASN A 76 -11.48 -54.68 -45.50
CA ASN A 76 -12.14 -55.04 -46.75
C ASN A 76 -12.92 -56.37 -46.57
N ARG A 77 -14.26 -56.29 -46.65
CA ARG A 77 -15.14 -57.45 -46.49
C ARG A 77 -14.94 -58.53 -47.56
N LYS A 78 -14.52 -58.16 -48.78
CA LYS A 78 -14.35 -59.09 -49.90
C LYS A 78 -13.02 -59.84 -49.85
N THR A 79 -11.94 -59.19 -49.41
CA THR A 79 -10.58 -59.77 -49.41
C THR A 79 -10.08 -60.20 -48.03
N GLY A 80 -10.77 -59.84 -46.95
CA GLY A 80 -10.38 -60.18 -45.57
C GLY A 80 -9.17 -59.40 -45.03
N LYS A 81 -8.49 -58.61 -45.88
CA LYS A 81 -7.36 -57.76 -45.52
C LYS A 81 -7.78 -56.59 -44.65
N VAL A 82 -6.95 -56.26 -43.67
CA VAL A 82 -7.14 -55.17 -42.72
C VAL A 82 -5.97 -54.20 -42.78
N ARG A 83 -6.28 -52.90 -42.80
CA ARG A 83 -5.31 -51.80 -42.64
C ARG A 83 -5.53 -51.10 -41.32
N LEU A 84 -4.43 -50.81 -40.62
CA LEU A 84 -4.40 -50.03 -39.38
C LEU A 84 -3.86 -48.64 -39.70
N ILE A 85 -4.62 -47.59 -39.40
CA ILE A 85 -4.26 -46.20 -39.67
C ILE A 85 -4.20 -45.45 -38.35
N GLU A 86 -3.06 -44.88 -38.02
CA GLU A 86 -2.91 -44.04 -36.82
C GLU A 86 -3.52 -42.66 -37.02
N VAL A 87 -4.29 -42.19 -36.03
CA VAL A 87 -5.08 -40.95 -36.14
C VAL A 87 -4.86 -40.02 -34.95
N GLY A 88 -5.04 -38.72 -35.19
CA GLY A 88 -5.12 -37.73 -34.12
C GLY A 88 -6.54 -37.63 -33.56
N ASN A 89 -6.68 -37.25 -32.30
CA ASN A 89 -7.97 -36.98 -31.67
C ASN A 89 -8.05 -35.51 -31.26
N ILE A 90 -9.14 -34.84 -31.65
CA ILE A 90 -9.37 -33.42 -31.38
C ILE A 90 -10.77 -33.26 -30.83
N GLU A 91 -10.87 -32.67 -29.64
CA GLU A 91 -12.14 -32.27 -29.06
C GLU A 91 -12.41 -30.79 -29.40
N VAL A 92 -13.54 -30.53 -30.03
CA VAL A 92 -13.87 -29.21 -30.58
C VAL A 92 -15.05 -28.61 -29.85
N LYS A 93 -14.92 -27.34 -29.46
CA LYS A 93 -15.89 -26.61 -28.64
C LYS A 93 -16.52 -25.47 -29.45
N PRO A 94 -17.82 -25.17 -29.23
CA PRO A 94 -18.47 -24.06 -29.91
C PRO A 94 -17.94 -22.73 -29.37
N GLU A 95 -17.44 -21.89 -30.27
CA GLU A 95 -17.03 -20.53 -29.99
C GLU A 95 -18.21 -19.59 -30.23
N ILE A 96 -18.87 -19.19 -29.15
CA ILE A 96 -19.91 -18.18 -29.19
C ILE A 96 -19.21 -16.82 -29.24
N LYS A 97 -19.35 -16.10 -30.35
CA LYS A 97 -18.98 -14.69 -30.43
C LYS A 97 -19.90 -13.91 -29.49
N ASN A 98 -19.47 -13.72 -28.25
CA ASN A 98 -20.02 -12.66 -27.43
C ASN A 98 -19.40 -11.37 -27.93
N ASP A 99 -20.18 -10.53 -28.60
CA ASP A 99 -19.83 -9.11 -28.76
C ASP A 99 -19.78 -8.51 -27.35
N LEU A 100 -18.58 -8.51 -26.77
CA LEU A 100 -18.24 -7.95 -25.47
C LEU A 100 -18.29 -6.40 -25.46
N GLU A 101 -18.97 -5.78 -26.42
CA GLU A 101 -19.20 -4.32 -26.45
C GLU A 101 -20.48 -3.90 -25.69
N SER A 102 -21.32 -4.85 -25.27
CA SER A 102 -22.59 -4.54 -24.57
C SER A 102 -22.52 -4.50 -23.03
N SER A 103 -21.35 -4.68 -22.42
CA SER A 103 -21.21 -4.70 -20.95
C SER A 103 -21.20 -3.32 -20.29
N GLU A 104 -20.88 -2.24 -21.01
CA GLU A 104 -20.72 -0.91 -20.36
C GLU A 104 -22.04 -0.33 -19.83
N LEU A 105 -23.18 -0.61 -20.50
CA LEU A 105 -24.48 -0.04 -20.09
C LEU A 105 -25.08 -0.76 -18.88
N LEU A 106 -24.88 -2.07 -18.75
CA LEU A 106 -25.39 -2.87 -17.63
C LEU A 106 -24.54 -2.66 -16.36
N ASP A 107 -23.21 -2.55 -16.50
CA ASP A 107 -22.32 -2.28 -15.38
C ASP A 107 -22.60 -0.91 -14.76
N ASN A 108 -22.86 0.12 -15.55
CA ASN A 108 -23.18 1.45 -15.03
C ASN A 108 -24.46 1.45 -14.17
N SER A 109 -25.50 0.71 -14.56
CA SER A 109 -26.73 0.60 -13.78
C SER A 109 -26.52 -0.15 -12.46
N ALA A 110 -25.79 -1.28 -12.49
CA ALA A 110 -25.49 -2.05 -11.30
C ALA A 110 -24.57 -1.31 -10.31
N LEU A 111 -23.60 -0.54 -10.83
CA LEU A 111 -22.72 0.31 -10.04
C LEU A 111 -23.49 1.48 -9.40
N GLU A 112 -24.37 2.14 -10.15
CA GLU A 112 -25.22 3.22 -9.60
C GLU A 112 -26.18 2.72 -8.51
N LEU A 113 -26.80 1.56 -8.72
CA LEU A 113 -27.64 0.90 -7.71
C LEU A 113 -26.82 0.51 -6.48
N GLY A 114 -25.61 -0.02 -6.69
CA GLY A 114 -24.65 -0.33 -5.62
C GLY A 114 -24.26 0.90 -4.79
N ARG A 115 -24.08 2.05 -5.45
CA ARG A 115 -23.76 3.33 -4.83
C ARG A 115 -24.93 3.92 -4.03
N LYS A 116 -26.16 3.79 -4.53
CA LYS A 116 -27.36 4.33 -3.89
C LYS A 116 -27.90 3.41 -2.77
N PHE A 117 -27.98 2.10 -3.01
CA PHE A 117 -28.66 1.14 -2.14
C PHE A 117 -27.75 0.09 -1.47
N GLY A 118 -26.45 0.06 -1.77
CA GLY A 118 -25.53 -0.88 -1.15
C GLY A 118 -25.28 -0.64 0.36
N SER A 119 -24.83 -1.68 1.06
CA SER A 119 -24.40 -1.55 2.46
C SER A 119 -23.19 -0.62 2.61
N LYS A 120 -22.98 0.01 3.78
CA LYS A 120 -21.83 0.92 4.01
C LYS A 120 -20.46 0.29 3.65
N LYS A 121 -20.31 -1.02 3.89
CA LYS A 121 -19.10 -1.77 3.54
C LYS A 121 -18.94 -1.93 2.03
N TYR A 122 -20.03 -2.22 1.33
CA TYR A 122 -20.05 -2.36 -0.13
C TYR A 122 -19.79 -1.02 -0.84
N LYS A 123 -20.41 0.08 -0.37
CA LYS A 123 -20.16 1.43 -0.91
C LYS A 123 -18.68 1.83 -0.83
N LYS A 124 -18.04 1.59 0.32
CA LYS A 124 -16.61 1.89 0.51
C LYS A 124 -15.72 1.05 -0.41
N TYR A 125 -16.06 -0.21 -0.64
CA TYR A 125 -15.36 -1.07 -1.58
C TYR A 125 -15.52 -0.59 -3.04
N LEU A 126 -16.74 -0.20 -3.41
CA LEU A 126 -17.05 0.35 -4.73
C LEU A 126 -16.25 1.64 -5.01
N GLU A 127 -16.27 2.60 -4.07
CA GLU A 127 -15.51 3.84 -4.16
C GLU A 127 -14.00 3.60 -4.28
N GLN A 128 -13.48 2.58 -3.59
CA GLN A 128 -12.07 2.21 -3.67
C GLN A 128 -11.74 1.56 -5.02
N SER A 129 -12.63 0.72 -5.54
CA SER A 129 -12.49 0.10 -6.86
C SER A 129 -12.54 1.14 -8.00
N GLU A 130 -13.46 2.10 -7.93
CA GLU A 130 -13.56 3.21 -8.88
C GLU A 130 -12.29 4.08 -8.89
N LYS A 131 -11.70 4.36 -7.72
CA LYS A 131 -10.43 5.10 -7.62
C LYS A 131 -9.26 4.37 -8.27
N LEU A 132 -9.31 3.04 -8.33
CA LEU A 132 -8.27 2.21 -8.95
C LEU A 132 -8.49 2.02 -10.45
N LYS A 133 -9.72 2.19 -10.96
CA LYS A 133 -10.10 2.06 -12.38
C LYS A 133 -9.90 3.34 -13.20
N GLN A 134 -9.19 4.36 -12.70
CA GLN A 134 -8.86 5.54 -13.53
C GLN A 134 -7.95 5.10 -14.68
N ASN A 135 -8.55 4.94 -15.86
CA ASN A 135 -7.93 4.56 -17.11
C ASN A 135 -6.68 5.41 -17.41
N GLU A 136 -5.52 4.78 -17.40
CA GLU A 136 -4.21 5.40 -17.69
C GLU A 136 -4.20 6.10 -19.05
N GLN A 137 -4.96 5.61 -20.03
CA GLN A 137 -5.01 6.17 -21.39
C GLN A 137 -5.85 7.47 -21.48
N ALA A 138 -6.94 7.58 -20.71
CA ALA A 138 -7.76 8.81 -20.69
C ALA A 138 -7.04 9.96 -19.96
N VAL A 139 -6.24 9.62 -18.94
CA VAL A 139 -5.41 10.58 -18.21
C VAL A 139 -4.30 11.13 -19.11
N VAL A 140 -3.64 10.29 -19.93
CA VAL A 140 -2.60 10.76 -20.85
C VAL A 140 -3.17 11.72 -21.91
N ALA A 141 -4.32 11.41 -22.51
CA ALA A 141 -4.94 12.27 -23.52
C ALA A 141 -5.42 13.62 -22.95
N GLN A 142 -6.00 13.63 -21.74
CA GLN A 142 -6.37 14.87 -21.06
C GLN A 142 -5.15 15.66 -20.56
N MET A 143 -4.09 14.99 -20.13
CA MET A 143 -2.85 15.64 -19.67
C MET A 143 -2.10 16.32 -20.82
N VAL A 144 -2.10 15.73 -22.02
CA VAL A 144 -1.50 16.34 -23.22
C VAL A 144 -2.27 17.61 -23.65
N ASN A 145 -3.61 17.57 -23.68
CA ASN A 145 -4.44 18.73 -24.04
C ASN A 145 -4.38 19.88 -23.01
N VAL A 146 -4.20 19.55 -21.71
CA VAL A 146 -4.03 20.57 -20.67
C VAL A 146 -2.61 21.15 -20.69
N SER A 147 -1.60 20.36 -21.04
CA SER A 147 -0.20 20.85 -21.10
C SER A 147 0.07 21.86 -22.21
N GLN A 148 -0.71 21.87 -23.28
CA GLN A 148 -0.55 22.83 -24.38
C GLN A 148 -1.21 24.20 -24.10
N ASN A 149 -2.08 24.28 -23.09
CA ASN A 149 -2.82 25.51 -22.75
C ASN A 149 -2.29 26.23 -21.50
N LEU A 150 -1.22 25.72 -20.88
CA LEU A 150 -0.62 26.34 -19.70
C LEU A 150 0.49 27.30 -20.13
N THR A 151 0.18 28.60 -20.14
CA THR A 151 1.19 29.65 -20.17
C THR A 151 2.02 29.63 -18.88
N GLN A 152 3.30 29.92 -19.02
CA GLN A 152 4.36 29.81 -18.00
C GLN A 152 4.07 30.58 -16.69
N ASP A 153 3.09 31.49 -16.69
CA ASP A 153 2.65 32.29 -15.54
C ASP A 153 1.68 31.56 -14.58
N GLN A 154 1.20 30.35 -14.91
CA GLN A 154 0.38 29.52 -14.00
C GLN A 154 1.14 28.35 -13.36
N LEU A 155 2.44 28.23 -13.64
CA LEU A 155 3.31 27.22 -13.03
C LEU A 155 3.91 27.66 -11.70
N ASP A 156 3.23 28.53 -10.95
CA ASP A 156 3.53 28.71 -9.53
C ASP A 156 2.80 27.64 -8.71
N VAL A 157 3.18 26.38 -8.99
CA VAL A 157 2.72 25.22 -8.21
C VAL A 157 3.51 25.22 -6.91
N SER A 158 3.05 26.04 -5.96
CA SER A 158 3.22 25.90 -4.50
C SER A 158 4.43 25.06 -4.06
N TYR A 159 5.63 25.60 -4.26
CA TYR A 159 6.82 25.11 -3.57
C TYR A 159 6.72 25.30 -2.03
N ASP A 160 5.68 26.00 -1.55
CA ASP A 160 5.39 26.26 -0.13
C ASP A 160 4.58 25.18 0.61
N SER A 161 3.96 24.22 -0.08
CA SER A 161 3.07 23.25 0.60
C SER A 161 3.80 22.21 1.49
N GLN A 162 5.12 22.03 1.30
CA GLN A 162 5.93 21.16 2.17
C GLN A 162 6.35 21.87 3.47
N ALA A 163 6.56 23.19 3.44
CA ALA A 163 6.90 23.95 4.63
C ALA A 163 5.71 24.00 5.60
N GLU A 164 4.49 24.20 5.10
CA GLU A 164 3.28 24.24 5.93
C GLU A 164 2.94 22.89 6.58
N THR A 165 3.17 21.77 5.87
CA THR A 165 2.87 20.43 6.40
C THR A 165 3.91 19.94 7.41
N ASP A 166 5.19 20.26 7.23
CA ASP A 166 6.25 19.96 8.21
C ASP A 166 6.13 20.83 9.48
N ASN A 167 5.71 22.09 9.34
CA ASN A 167 5.48 23.02 10.47
C ASN A 167 4.42 22.51 11.46
N PHE A 168 3.48 21.66 11.03
CA PHE A 168 2.49 21.11 11.94
C PHE A 168 3.10 20.12 12.95
N TYR A 169 4.11 19.34 12.54
CA TYR A 169 4.65 18.24 13.34
C TYR A 169 5.77 18.65 14.27
N ILE A 170 6.58 19.64 13.86
CA ILE A 170 7.80 20.04 14.55
C ILE A 170 7.51 21.35 15.31
N PRO A 171 8.01 21.52 16.54
CA PRO A 171 8.03 22.83 17.18
C PRO A 171 8.71 23.88 16.29
N PRO A 172 8.41 25.19 16.45
CA PRO A 172 9.04 26.24 15.65
C PRO A 172 10.57 26.09 15.64
N ILE A 173 11.12 25.88 14.45
CA ILE A 173 12.55 25.58 14.24
C ILE A 173 13.22 26.75 13.55
N ASN A 174 14.28 27.28 14.16
CA ASN A 174 15.11 28.28 13.53
C ASN A 174 16.19 27.59 12.68
N ARG A 175 15.99 27.56 11.35
CA ARG A 175 16.92 26.90 10.41
C ARG A 175 18.17 27.74 10.11
N GLU A 176 18.18 29.01 10.49
CA GLU A 176 19.29 29.95 10.29
C GLU A 176 20.18 30.09 11.54
N ALA A 177 19.86 29.34 12.61
CA ALA A 177 20.61 29.33 13.86
C ALA A 177 22.10 29.01 13.64
N THR A 178 22.98 29.80 14.25
CA THR A 178 24.44 29.60 14.19
C THR A 178 24.95 28.76 15.36
N ALA A 179 24.21 28.76 16.48
CA ALA A 179 24.45 27.90 17.63
C ALA A 179 23.37 26.82 17.78
N VAL A 180 23.75 25.64 18.27
CA VAL A 180 22.82 24.51 18.49
C VAL A 180 21.70 24.86 19.48
N THR A 181 21.97 25.78 20.39
CA THR A 181 21.02 26.32 21.37
C THR A 181 19.95 27.23 20.77
N GLU A 182 20.23 27.85 19.62
CA GLU A 182 19.31 28.79 18.95
C GLU A 182 18.33 28.09 18.00
N VAL A 183 18.53 26.78 17.74
CA VAL A 183 17.69 26.00 16.83
C VAL A 183 16.25 25.87 17.36
N TYR A 184 16.11 25.73 18.67
CA TYR A 184 14.83 25.61 19.36
C TYR A 184 14.78 26.60 20.52
N ASP A 185 13.94 27.62 20.37
CA ASP A 185 13.69 28.57 21.44
C ASP A 185 12.68 27.99 22.45
N ILE A 186 13.06 27.98 23.72
CA ILE A 186 12.24 27.46 24.82
C ILE A 186 11.01 28.36 25.03
N ASP A 187 11.19 29.67 24.88
CA ASP A 187 10.16 30.67 25.18
C ASP A 187 9.05 30.68 24.10
N VAL A 188 9.36 30.13 22.92
CA VAL A 188 8.41 29.89 21.83
C VAL A 188 7.65 28.56 22.02
N ILE A 189 8.28 27.56 22.65
CA ILE A 189 7.63 26.27 22.96
C ILE A 189 6.69 26.39 24.16
N LEU A 190 7.10 27.14 25.18
CA LEU A 190 6.34 27.44 26.39
C LEU A 190 6.44 28.93 26.64
N THR A 191 5.31 29.65 26.64
CA THR A 191 5.35 31.07 26.96
C THR A 191 5.88 31.28 28.39
N PRO A 192 6.58 32.39 28.67
CA PRO A 192 7.15 32.64 30.01
C PRO A 192 6.09 32.60 31.11
N GLU A 193 4.87 33.05 30.83
CA GLU A 193 3.72 32.98 31.75
C GLU A 193 3.31 31.52 32.07
N GLN A 194 3.27 30.66 31.04
CA GLN A 194 2.99 29.23 31.23
C GLN A 194 4.11 28.55 31.99
N TYR A 195 5.36 28.92 31.71
CA TYR A 195 6.53 28.42 32.41
C TYR A 195 6.47 28.76 33.91
N GLU A 196 6.18 30.02 34.26
CA GLU A 196 6.07 30.46 35.65
C GLU A 196 4.92 29.75 36.38
N ALA A 197 3.75 29.64 35.74
CA ALA A 197 2.61 28.92 36.32
C ALA A 197 2.94 27.44 36.58
N ILE A 198 3.57 26.75 35.62
CA ILE A 198 3.99 25.35 35.79
C ILE A 198 5.09 25.23 36.84
N SER A 199 6.02 26.18 36.90
CA SER A 199 7.08 26.22 37.92
C SER A 199 6.49 26.35 39.32
N ASN A 200 5.50 27.21 39.50
CA ASN A 200 4.79 27.40 40.76
C ASN A 200 3.96 26.16 41.16
N ASP A 201 3.32 25.49 40.19
CA ASP A 201 2.58 24.23 40.43
C ASP A 201 3.50 23.09 40.91
N ILE A 202 4.77 23.14 40.53
CA ILE A 202 5.77 22.10 40.78
C ILE A 202 6.56 22.35 42.08
N ASP A 203 6.60 23.58 42.57
CA ASP A 203 7.40 23.93 43.75
C ASP A 203 6.93 23.15 44.98
N GLY A 204 7.79 22.23 45.45
CA GLY A 204 7.53 21.35 46.58
C GLY A 204 7.15 19.90 46.23
N ILE A 205 6.99 19.56 44.95
CA ILE A 205 6.72 18.19 44.51
C ILE A 205 8.02 17.48 44.13
N ASP A 206 8.24 16.27 44.65
CA ASP A 206 9.33 15.42 44.18
C ASP A 206 8.98 14.82 42.80
N LEU A 207 9.29 15.60 41.77
CA LEU A 207 9.12 15.19 40.37
C LEU A 207 9.93 13.93 40.04
N MET A 208 11.05 13.67 40.73
CA MET A 208 11.95 12.59 40.37
C MET A 208 11.29 11.22 40.55
N GLU A 209 10.38 11.04 41.50
CA GLU A 209 9.63 9.79 41.66
C GLU A 209 8.57 9.59 40.56
N LYS A 210 7.99 10.67 40.05
CA LYS A 210 6.86 10.64 39.10
C LYS A 210 7.28 10.70 37.63
N LEU A 211 8.53 11.01 37.34
CA LEU A 211 9.07 11.00 35.98
C LEU A 211 9.13 9.58 35.39
N ASN A 212 8.91 9.49 34.07
CA ASN A 212 8.97 8.23 33.34
C ASN A 212 10.40 7.64 33.36
N PRO A 213 10.59 6.31 33.43
CA PRO A 213 11.90 5.65 33.39
C PRO A 213 12.83 6.13 32.25
N VAL A 214 12.28 6.49 31.09
CA VAL A 214 13.05 7.04 29.94
C VAL A 214 13.79 8.33 30.30
N ILE A 215 13.16 9.15 31.15
CA ILE A 215 13.64 10.47 31.54
C ILE A 215 14.51 10.36 32.80
N LYS A 216 14.23 9.38 33.66
CA LYS A 216 15.04 9.00 34.82
C LYS A 216 16.41 8.42 34.44
N GLY A 217 16.48 7.65 33.35
CA GLY A 217 17.73 7.06 32.85
C GLY A 217 18.71 8.06 32.21
N LEU A 218 18.33 9.34 32.11
CA LEU A 218 19.22 10.35 31.55
C LEU A 218 20.31 10.73 32.56
N PRO A 219 21.59 10.75 32.16
CA PRO A 219 22.69 11.13 33.05
C PRO A 219 22.62 12.63 33.34
N ARG A 220 22.07 13.01 34.50
CA ARG A 220 21.92 14.41 34.89
C ARG A 220 22.73 14.69 36.14
N LYS A 221 23.67 15.63 36.06
CA LYS A 221 24.50 16.03 37.20
C LYS A 221 23.81 17.05 38.09
N ASP A 222 23.04 17.98 37.54
CA ASP A 222 22.12 18.88 38.27
C ASP A 222 21.09 19.44 37.27
N LEU A 223 19.81 19.48 37.65
CA LEU A 223 18.72 19.98 36.80
C LEU A 223 18.37 21.42 37.18
N THR A 224 18.54 22.35 36.23
CA THR A 224 17.98 23.71 36.37
C THR A 224 16.44 23.63 36.46
N GLN A 225 15.80 24.55 37.17
CA GLN A 225 14.33 24.63 37.27
C GLN A 225 13.65 24.58 35.88
N LYS A 226 14.25 25.26 34.89
CA LYS A 226 13.85 25.19 33.47
C LYS A 226 13.82 23.77 32.91
N GLN A 227 14.87 22.99 33.17
CA GLN A 227 14.97 21.62 32.69
C GLN A 227 14.04 20.66 33.45
N LYS A 228 13.68 20.96 34.71
CA LYS A 228 12.68 20.19 35.46
C LYS A 228 11.28 20.32 34.84
N VAL A 229 10.87 21.54 34.50
CA VAL A 229 9.61 21.82 33.80
C VAL A 229 9.56 21.11 32.45
N LEU A 230 10.64 21.21 31.65
CA LEU A 230 10.74 20.52 30.36
C LEU A 230 10.70 19.00 30.51
N ALA A 231 11.32 18.45 31.56
CA ALA A 231 11.29 17.02 31.84
C ALA A 231 9.90 16.52 32.22
N LEU A 232 9.15 17.30 33.01
CA LEU A 232 7.75 16.99 33.29
C LEU A 232 6.92 17.02 32.00
N TYR A 233 7.11 18.04 31.17
CA TYR A 233 6.42 18.14 29.89
C TYR A 233 6.72 16.95 28.97
N ALA A 234 7.99 16.59 28.81
CA ALA A 234 8.41 15.42 28.04
C ALA A 234 7.82 14.12 28.61
N SER A 235 7.73 13.99 29.94
CA SER A 235 7.14 12.82 30.61
C SER A 235 5.65 12.68 30.30
N SER A 236 4.92 13.79 30.39
CA SER A 236 3.49 13.84 30.09
C SER A 236 3.20 13.53 28.62
N LEU A 237 4.00 14.08 27.69
CA LEU A 237 3.87 13.77 26.25
C LEU A 237 4.26 12.31 25.93
N TYR A 238 5.29 11.79 26.58
CA TYR A 238 5.67 10.38 26.43
C TYR A 238 4.56 9.46 26.91
N ASN A 239 4.00 9.69 28.11
CA ASN A 239 2.88 8.91 28.62
C ASN A 239 1.69 9.00 27.68
N LEU A 240 1.38 10.22 27.21
CA LEU A 240 0.32 10.48 26.26
C LEU A 240 0.46 9.65 24.98
N TYR A 241 1.67 9.43 24.46
CA TYR A 241 1.90 8.63 23.25
C TYR A 241 1.33 7.20 23.35
N PHE A 242 1.37 6.57 24.54
CA PHE A 242 0.88 5.20 24.73
C PHE A 242 -0.61 5.10 25.11
N VAL A 243 -1.24 6.21 25.49
CA VAL A 243 -2.67 6.22 25.85
C VAL A 243 -3.53 5.80 24.66
N LYS A 244 -4.46 4.88 24.89
CA LYS A 244 -5.39 4.39 23.85
C LYS A 244 -6.45 5.45 23.53
N SER A 245 -6.90 5.49 22.28
CA SER A 245 -7.96 6.43 21.85
C SER A 245 -9.26 6.29 22.64
N THR A 246 -9.55 5.10 23.18
CA THR A 246 -10.71 4.83 24.03
C THR A 246 -10.65 5.53 25.40
N GLU A 247 -9.45 5.73 25.95
CA GLU A 247 -9.23 6.42 27.22
C GLU A 247 -9.30 7.94 27.03
N ILE A 248 -8.77 8.42 25.91
CA ILE A 248 -8.81 9.85 25.52
C ILE A 248 -10.25 10.36 25.39
N MET A 249 -11.18 9.51 24.93
CA MET A 249 -12.60 9.87 24.77
C MET A 249 -13.37 9.97 26.10
N LYS A 250 -12.79 9.56 27.24
CA LYS A 250 -13.44 9.67 28.54
C LYS A 250 -13.44 11.13 29.01
N LYS A 251 -14.56 11.60 29.55
CA LYS A 251 -14.72 12.99 30.02
C LYS A 251 -13.72 13.40 31.11
N GLY A 252 -13.20 12.46 31.89
CA GLY A 252 -12.22 12.70 32.96
C GLY A 252 -10.77 12.41 32.58
N PHE A 253 -10.40 12.43 31.29
CA PHE A 253 -9.01 12.20 30.89
C PHE A 253 -8.11 13.38 31.32
N ILE A 254 -7.13 13.07 32.18
CA ILE A 254 -6.10 13.99 32.66
C ILE A 254 -4.76 13.62 32.00
N ALA A 255 -4.12 14.59 31.35
CA ALA A 255 -2.85 14.39 30.64
C ALA A 255 -1.63 14.59 31.57
N CYS A 256 -1.77 15.46 32.57
CA CYS A 256 -0.78 15.73 33.59
C CYS A 256 -1.49 15.93 34.93
N TYR A 257 -1.13 15.15 35.96
CA TYR A 257 -1.69 15.31 37.30
C TYR A 257 -0.99 16.39 38.12
N GLU A 258 0.24 16.75 37.74
CA GLU A 258 1.12 17.61 38.53
C GLU A 258 0.96 19.09 38.22
N SER A 259 0.42 19.45 37.05
CA SER A 259 0.13 20.84 36.70
C SER A 259 -1.11 20.91 35.81
N GLN A 260 -2.07 21.72 36.24
CA GLN A 260 -3.29 21.98 35.50
C GLN A 260 -3.01 22.83 34.25
N THR A 261 -2.11 23.80 34.37
CA THR A 261 -1.65 24.64 33.26
C THR A 261 -1.05 23.80 32.12
N LEU A 262 -0.19 22.84 32.48
CA LEU A 262 0.39 21.91 31.52
C LEU A 262 -0.66 20.97 30.92
N HIS A 263 -1.63 20.53 31.71
CA HIS A 263 -2.73 19.71 31.23
C HIS A 263 -3.53 20.41 30.14
N ASP A 264 -3.93 21.66 30.37
CA ASP A 264 -4.73 22.44 29.43
C ASP A 264 -3.95 22.76 28.15
N HIS A 265 -2.67 23.11 28.28
CA HIS A 265 -1.78 23.31 27.13
C HIS A 265 -1.70 22.05 26.26
N ILE A 266 -1.51 20.87 26.86
CA ILE A 266 -1.46 19.61 26.13
C ILE A 266 -2.80 19.31 25.43
N LEU A 267 -3.93 19.59 26.10
CA LEU A 267 -5.26 19.38 25.53
C LEU A 267 -5.52 20.26 24.30
N GLN A 268 -5.05 21.51 24.31
CA GLN A 268 -5.23 22.45 23.21
C GLN A 268 -4.35 22.12 22.00
N HIS A 269 -3.09 21.74 22.21
CA HIS A 269 -2.11 21.61 21.11
C HIS A 269 -1.96 20.19 20.54
N PHE A 270 -2.40 19.16 21.26
CA PHE A 270 -2.23 17.74 20.86
C PHE A 270 -3.52 16.94 20.63
N PHE A 271 -4.69 17.58 20.69
CA PHE A 271 -5.97 16.94 20.41
C PHE A 271 -6.83 17.74 19.45
N THR A 272 -7.81 17.06 18.85
CA THR A 272 -8.89 17.69 18.08
C THR A 272 -10.25 17.28 18.62
N TYR A 273 -11.26 18.07 18.32
CA TYR A 273 -12.64 17.77 18.68
C TYR A 273 -13.41 17.38 17.41
N VAL A 274 -13.97 16.17 17.41
CA VAL A 274 -14.85 15.69 16.35
C VAL A 274 -16.19 15.36 16.98
N ASN A 275 -17.25 16.04 16.54
CA ASN A 275 -18.61 15.89 17.07
C ASN A 275 -18.68 16.05 18.61
N GLY A 276 -17.97 17.04 19.16
CA GLY A 276 -17.92 17.31 20.60
C GLY A 276 -17.16 16.27 21.43
N LYS A 277 -16.55 15.25 20.79
CA LYS A 277 -15.71 14.25 21.46
C LYS A 277 -14.25 14.49 21.13
N ARG A 278 -13.40 14.37 22.16
CA ARG A 278 -11.95 14.49 22.02
C ARG A 278 -11.42 13.32 21.20
N CYS A 279 -10.67 13.62 20.15
CA CYS A 279 -10.06 12.66 19.25
C CYS A 279 -8.58 13.00 19.10
N ARG A 280 -7.80 11.96 18.78
CA ARG A 280 -6.39 12.11 18.44
C ARG A 280 -6.10 11.36 17.15
N PRO A 281 -6.13 12.05 16.00
CA PRO A 281 -5.71 11.49 14.72
C PRO A 281 -4.24 11.04 14.75
N ILE A 282 -3.85 10.18 13.80
CA ILE A 282 -2.46 9.66 13.69
C ILE A 282 -1.44 10.80 13.59
N GLN A 283 -1.80 11.90 12.91
CA GLN A 283 -0.94 13.08 12.77
C GLN A 283 -0.60 13.71 14.12
N TYR A 284 -1.57 13.82 15.03
CA TYR A 284 -1.37 14.36 16.37
C TYR A 284 -0.55 13.42 17.25
N ARG A 285 -0.72 12.10 17.09
CA ARG A 285 0.13 11.11 17.77
C ARG A 285 1.60 11.24 17.34
N ASP A 286 1.82 11.46 16.04
CA ASP A 286 3.15 11.65 15.48
C ASP A 286 3.77 12.98 15.92
N LYS A 287 2.97 14.06 15.97
CA LYS A 287 3.35 15.36 16.55
C LYS A 287 3.79 15.23 18.01
N THR A 288 3.03 14.51 18.85
CA THR A 288 3.41 14.23 20.24
C THR A 288 4.79 13.59 20.34
N LEU A 289 5.06 12.56 19.53
CA LEU A 289 6.34 11.85 19.55
C LEU A 289 7.51 12.75 19.15
N ILE A 290 7.32 13.58 18.12
CA ILE A 290 8.33 14.53 17.63
C ILE A 290 8.63 15.60 18.69
N HIS A 291 7.60 16.16 19.32
CA HIS A 291 7.78 17.12 20.41
C HIS A 291 8.51 16.49 21.60
N THR A 292 8.18 15.25 21.98
CA THR A 292 8.92 14.52 23.02
C THR A 292 10.41 14.39 22.68
N MET A 293 10.77 14.09 21.43
CA MET A 293 12.18 14.00 21.01
C MET A 293 12.92 15.34 21.14
N VAL A 294 12.28 16.45 20.74
CA VAL A 294 12.86 17.79 20.84
C VAL A 294 13.11 18.16 22.30
N LEU A 295 12.13 17.92 23.17
CA LEU A 295 12.29 18.17 24.61
C LEU A 295 13.40 17.30 25.21
N MET A 296 13.50 16.03 24.82
CA MET A 296 14.58 15.14 25.25
C MET A 296 15.97 15.63 24.81
N LEU A 297 16.08 16.19 23.59
CA LEU A 297 17.31 16.83 23.13
C LEU A 297 17.64 18.06 23.98
N LEU A 298 16.67 18.94 24.25
CA LEU A 298 16.88 20.14 25.06
C LEU A 298 17.33 19.82 26.49
N ILE A 299 16.80 18.76 27.10
CA ILE A 299 17.13 18.43 28.49
C ILE A 299 18.51 17.76 28.61
N ASN A 300 18.96 17.02 27.59
CA ASN A 300 20.19 16.22 27.67
C ASN A 300 21.33 16.79 26.81
N ASN A 301 21.49 18.13 26.83
CA ASN A 301 22.55 18.84 26.10
C ASN A 301 22.64 18.44 24.61
N PHE A 302 21.48 18.34 23.96
CA PHE A 302 21.30 18.02 22.54
C PHE A 302 21.75 16.63 22.12
N LYS A 303 21.84 15.68 23.07
CA LYS A 303 22.22 14.29 22.81
C LYS A 303 21.34 13.32 23.58
N PHE A 304 20.92 12.19 23.03
CA PHE A 304 20.31 11.11 23.82
C PHE A 304 20.52 9.74 23.18
N ASN A 305 20.37 8.66 23.97
CA ASN A 305 20.50 7.29 23.48
C ASN A 305 19.29 6.91 22.62
N PHE A 306 19.49 6.78 21.31
CA PHE A 306 18.42 6.52 20.36
C PHE A 306 17.95 5.06 20.42
N ASP A 307 18.86 4.12 20.69
CA ASP A 307 18.52 2.70 20.79
C ASP A 307 17.64 2.40 22.01
N GLU A 308 17.96 3.00 23.14
CA GLU A 308 17.16 2.89 24.36
C GLU A 308 15.78 3.52 24.18
N PHE A 309 15.71 4.69 23.55
CA PHE A 309 14.44 5.34 23.22
C PHE A 309 13.58 4.49 22.27
N CYS A 310 14.17 3.88 21.24
CA CYS A 310 13.46 2.99 20.31
C CYS A 310 12.91 1.73 21.02
N LYS A 311 13.70 1.14 21.94
CA LYS A 311 13.27 -0.02 22.73
C LYS A 311 12.07 0.33 23.61
N LEU A 312 12.13 1.47 24.30
CA LEU A 312 11.08 1.91 25.23
C LEU A 312 9.78 2.29 24.49
N THR A 313 9.91 2.88 23.29
CA THR A 313 8.77 3.25 22.42
C THR A 313 8.18 2.09 21.62
N LYS A 314 8.83 0.92 21.60
CA LYS A 314 8.46 -0.25 20.77
C LYS A 314 8.27 0.12 19.29
N ALA A 315 8.95 1.16 18.82
CA ALA A 315 8.80 1.66 17.46
C ALA A 315 9.95 1.16 16.58
N ALA A 316 9.67 0.97 15.29
CA ALA A 316 10.68 0.54 14.34
C ALA A 316 11.75 1.62 14.17
N VAL A 317 13.02 1.24 14.29
CA VAL A 317 14.19 2.14 14.17
C VAL A 317 14.09 3.00 12.92
N ARG A 318 13.77 2.40 11.76
CA ARG A 318 13.64 3.13 10.48
C ARG A 318 12.62 4.27 10.56
N THR A 319 11.43 4.02 11.12
CA THR A 319 10.40 5.05 11.27
C THR A 319 10.83 6.14 12.24
N MET A 320 11.54 5.76 13.29
CA MET A 320 12.03 6.68 14.30
C MET A 320 13.15 7.57 13.76
N THR A 321 14.03 7.02 12.91
CA THR A 321 15.10 7.77 12.26
C THR A 321 14.53 8.80 11.29
N SER A 322 13.48 8.47 10.54
CA SER A 322 12.80 9.46 9.68
C SER A 322 12.15 10.58 10.49
N LYS A 323 11.52 10.27 11.63
CA LYS A 323 10.92 11.28 12.52
C LYS A 323 11.96 12.15 13.21
N LEU A 324 13.11 11.58 13.61
CA LEU A 324 14.22 12.33 14.16
C LEU A 324 14.90 13.23 13.11
N ALA A 325 14.97 12.78 11.85
CA ALA A 325 15.49 13.61 10.77
C ALA A 325 14.62 14.85 10.51
N MET A 326 13.29 14.76 10.74
CA MET A 326 12.40 15.91 10.66
C MET A 326 12.74 16.99 11.69
N THR A 327 13.25 16.63 12.87
CA THR A 327 13.71 17.60 13.89
C THR A 327 15.10 18.20 13.59
N GLY A 328 15.68 17.93 12.42
CA GLY A 328 17.03 18.38 12.08
C GLY A 328 18.15 17.66 12.83
N ALA A 329 17.85 16.63 13.62
CA ALA A 329 18.84 15.86 14.38
C ALA A 329 19.40 14.69 13.56
N TYR A 330 20.63 14.27 13.93
CA TYR A 330 21.34 13.16 13.31
C TYR A 330 21.39 11.95 14.24
N VAL A 331 21.36 10.76 13.66
CA VAL A 331 21.75 9.53 14.36
C VAL A 331 23.24 9.30 14.13
N VAL A 332 24.04 9.37 15.19
CA VAL A 332 25.48 9.16 15.16
C VAL A 332 25.81 7.89 15.95
N ASN A 333 26.62 7.01 15.38
CA ASN A 333 27.16 5.87 16.13
C ASN A 333 28.32 6.35 17.01
N VAL A 334 28.16 6.25 18.33
CA VAL A 334 29.23 6.50 19.29
C VAL A 334 29.42 5.22 20.09
N ASN A 335 30.62 4.62 20.02
CA ASN A 335 30.98 3.41 20.76
C ASN A 335 29.97 2.26 20.60
N SER A 336 29.57 1.96 19.36
CA SER A 336 28.59 0.92 19.01
C SER A 336 27.15 1.14 19.52
N VAL A 337 26.84 2.33 20.04
CA VAL A 337 25.48 2.76 20.41
C VAL A 337 25.03 3.88 19.47
N ARG A 338 23.79 3.79 18.95
CA ARG A 338 23.20 4.89 18.19
C ARG A 338 22.77 6.01 19.14
N MET A 339 23.40 7.17 18.98
CA MET A 339 23.08 8.39 19.70
C MET A 339 22.36 9.36 18.78
N ALA A 340 21.23 9.91 19.21
CA ALA A 340 20.62 11.07 18.57
C ALA A 340 21.38 12.32 19.00
N GLN A 341 21.83 13.13 18.06
CA GLN A 341 22.54 14.39 18.33
C GLN A 341 22.07 15.50 17.39
N LEU A 342 21.78 16.68 17.93
CA LEU A 342 21.60 17.90 17.13
C LEU A 342 22.97 18.49 16.79
N LYS A 343 23.23 18.69 15.49
CA LYS A 343 24.45 19.33 14.96
C LYS A 343 24.05 20.29 13.84
N ILE A 344 24.88 21.31 13.62
CA ILE A 344 24.78 22.23 12.48
C ILE A 344 25.79 21.78 11.41
N PRO A 345 25.44 21.76 10.11
CA PRO A 345 24.14 22.10 9.53
C PRO A 345 23.05 21.09 9.90
N LEU A 346 21.78 21.54 9.97
CA LEU A 346 20.64 20.68 10.35
C LEU A 346 20.41 19.57 9.32
N ASN A 347 19.94 18.43 9.83
CA ASN A 347 19.59 17.30 8.98
C ASN A 347 18.41 17.66 8.06
N LYS A 348 18.55 17.40 6.76
CA LYS A 348 17.45 17.57 5.81
C LYS A 348 16.58 16.32 5.88
N PRO A 349 15.24 16.46 6.00
CA PRO A 349 14.36 15.30 5.99
C PRO A 349 14.60 14.50 4.70
N PRO A 350 14.53 13.17 4.75
CA PRO A 350 14.74 12.35 3.56
C PRO A 350 13.68 12.73 2.51
N THR A 351 14.11 13.37 1.42
CA THR A 351 13.27 13.64 0.26
C THR A 351 12.66 12.31 -0.17
N ARG A 352 11.33 12.18 -0.10
CA ARG A 352 10.61 11.02 -0.62
C ARG A 352 11.13 10.79 -2.04
N ARG A 353 11.77 9.63 -2.28
CA ARG A 353 12.10 9.21 -3.64
C ARG A 353 10.79 9.27 -4.43
N LYS A 354 10.71 10.18 -5.40
CA LYS A 354 9.65 10.14 -6.41
C LYS A 354 9.70 8.73 -6.97
N SER A 355 8.60 7.99 -6.86
CA SER A 355 8.49 6.65 -7.43
C SER A 355 8.89 6.77 -8.89
N SER A 356 10.05 6.23 -9.26
CA SER A 356 10.39 6.05 -10.66
C SER A 356 9.36 5.08 -11.20
N LYS A 357 8.51 5.58 -12.08
CA LYS A 357 7.49 4.85 -12.82
C LYS A 357 8.06 3.49 -13.29
N PHE A 358 7.28 2.44 -13.08
CA PHE A 358 7.19 1.30 -13.97
C PHE A 358 5.71 1.14 -14.30
#